data_AF-A0A1E7Z1B8-F1
#
_entry.id   AF-A0A1E7Z1B8-F1
#
_cell.length_a   1.000
_cell.length_b   1.000
_cell.length_c   1.000
_cell.angle_alpha   90.00
_cell.angle_beta   90.00
_cell.angle_gamma   90.00
#
_symmetry.space_group_name_H-M   'P 1'
#
loop_
_entity.id
_entity.type
_entity.pdbx_description
1 polymer ?
#
loop_
_entity_poly.entity_id
_entity_poly.type
_entity_poly.pdbx_seq_one_letter_code
_entity_poly.pdbx_strand_id
1 'polypeptide(L)'
;MEIRTFPRRNNYFNAGISALCDAGFHFRKSKEELIIVCMAPWSVRDVVSASWMKSWVESKILIVSDSRFFPLAKYLQLQNRDIIEVCHTLEFYGVLRDLLWQGKLYSIKQEVGTPHLTDMEYVSLQYALDGISAEKQAMSMGLSSKTVFTHRAASARKLSVKKLSHLLSPKILNSSSSLRKEYCQYLDWPHKSPDS
;
A
#
# COMPACT_ATOMS: atom_id res chain seq x y z
N MET A 1 -3.27 -2.99 -21.72
CA MET A 1 -3.21 -2.80 -20.26
C MET A 1 -2.66 -1.41 -20.02
N GLU A 2 -3.48 -0.54 -19.44
CA GLU A 2 -3.06 0.79 -19.00
C GLU A 2 -2.54 0.67 -17.55
N ILE A 3 -1.38 1.26 -17.24
CA ILE A 3 -0.87 1.33 -15.86
C ILE A 3 -1.11 2.71 -15.30
N ARG A 4 -1.73 2.78 -14.12
CA ARG A 4 -1.83 4.00 -13.32
C ARG A 4 -1.20 3.81 -11.96
N THR A 5 -0.82 4.91 -11.35
CA THR A 5 -0.27 4.93 -9.99
C THR A 5 -1.14 5.73 -9.04
N PHE A 6 -1.12 5.34 -7.77
CA PHE A 6 -1.79 6.05 -6.69
C PHE A 6 -0.99 6.00 -5.38
N PRO A 7 -0.95 7.08 -4.59
CA PRO A 7 -1.39 8.43 -4.94
C PRO A 7 -0.51 9.08 -6.02
N ARG A 8 -1.11 9.87 -6.92
CA ARG A 8 -0.41 10.52 -8.06
C ARG A 8 0.72 11.47 -7.65
N ARG A 9 0.78 11.88 -6.39
CA ARG A 9 1.76 12.87 -5.89
C ARG A 9 3.20 12.36 -5.72
N ASN A 10 3.47 11.07 -5.93
CA ASN A 10 4.84 10.53 -5.83
C ASN A 10 5.55 10.49 -7.18
N ASN A 11 6.19 11.60 -7.54
CA ASN A 11 6.87 11.75 -8.83
C ASN A 11 7.95 10.69 -9.08
N TYR A 12 8.73 10.32 -8.07
CA TYR A 12 9.80 9.32 -8.23
C TYR A 12 9.24 7.92 -8.49
N PHE A 13 8.24 7.53 -7.71
CA PHE A 13 7.57 6.25 -7.92
C PHE A 13 6.93 6.21 -9.31
N ASN A 14 6.17 7.24 -9.68
CA ASN A 14 5.53 7.33 -10.99
C ASN A 14 6.54 7.27 -12.13
N ALA A 15 7.63 8.03 -12.05
CA ALA A 15 8.69 8.02 -13.05
C ALA A 15 9.36 6.64 -13.17
N GLY A 16 9.57 5.95 -12.04
CA GLY A 16 10.08 4.58 -12.02
C GLY A 16 9.14 3.60 -12.73
N ILE A 17 7.83 3.70 -12.50
CA ILE A 17 6.84 2.87 -13.20
C ILE A 17 6.80 3.18 -14.69
N SER A 18 6.81 4.46 -15.07
CA SER A 18 6.85 4.88 -16.48
C SER A 18 8.09 4.35 -17.20
N ALA A 19 9.28 4.48 -16.59
CA ALA A 19 10.52 3.99 -17.18
C ALA A 19 10.49 2.45 -17.40
N LEU A 20 9.88 1.69 -16.47
CA LEU A 20 9.69 0.25 -16.65
C LEU A 20 8.73 -0.06 -17.82
N CYS A 21 7.70 0.74 -18.03
CA CYS A 21 6.80 0.57 -19.18
C CYS A 21 7.52 0.89 -20.51
N ASP A 22 8.33 1.95 -20.52
CA ASP A 22 9.05 2.43 -21.69
C ASP A 22 10.19 1.49 -22.12
N ALA A 23 10.80 0.76 -21.17
CA ALA A 23 11.88 -0.20 -21.40
C ALA A 23 11.47 -1.48 -22.17
N GLY A 24 10.32 -1.49 -22.84
CA GLY A 24 9.90 -2.59 -23.71
C GLY A 24 9.26 -3.77 -22.99
N PHE A 25 8.82 -3.58 -21.73
CA PHE A 25 7.92 -4.52 -21.06
C PHE A 25 6.51 -4.41 -21.68
N HIS A 26 6.39 -4.84 -22.94
CA HIS A 26 5.15 -4.81 -23.68
C HIS A 26 4.18 -5.87 -23.15
N PHE A 27 3.05 -5.40 -22.65
CA PHE A 27 1.97 -6.21 -22.13
C PHE A 27 1.49 -7.25 -23.15
N ARG A 28 1.30 -8.51 -22.70
CA ARG A 28 0.28 -9.35 -23.34
C ARG A 28 -1.02 -8.55 -23.31
N LYS A 29 -1.70 -8.44 -24.46
CA LYS A 29 -2.95 -7.67 -24.66
C LYS A 29 -4.07 -8.09 -23.69
N SER A 30 -3.96 -7.71 -22.42
CA SER A 30 -5.07 -7.63 -21.50
C SER A 30 -5.72 -6.27 -21.68
N LYS A 31 -7.05 -6.26 -21.75
CA LYS A 31 -7.86 -5.03 -21.75
C LYS A 31 -7.97 -4.41 -20.35
N GLU A 32 -7.54 -5.12 -19.31
CA GLU A 32 -7.66 -4.67 -17.93
C GLU A 32 -6.69 -3.50 -17.65
N GLU A 33 -7.11 -2.61 -16.75
CA GLU A 33 -6.28 -1.55 -16.18
C GLU A 33 -5.57 -2.08 -14.93
N LEU A 34 -4.27 -1.83 -14.79
CA LEU A 34 -3.52 -2.13 -13.57
C LEU A 34 -3.24 -0.84 -12.82
N ILE A 35 -3.58 -0.83 -11.53
CA ILE A 35 -3.37 0.31 -10.67
C ILE A 35 -2.40 -0.06 -9.56
N ILE A 36 -1.26 0.62 -9.56
CA ILE A 36 -0.20 0.40 -8.58
C ILE A 36 -0.34 1.41 -7.45
N VAL A 37 -0.70 0.91 -6.27
CA VAL A 37 -0.93 1.70 -5.07
C VAL A 37 0.31 1.65 -4.19
N CYS A 38 0.98 2.79 -4.00
CA CYS A 38 2.09 2.91 -3.07
C CYS A 38 1.55 3.18 -1.66
N MET A 39 1.73 2.23 -0.75
CA MET A 39 1.36 2.33 0.66
C MET A 39 2.61 2.55 1.52
N ALA A 40 2.87 3.82 1.80
CA ALA A 40 3.99 4.33 2.55
C ALA A 40 3.47 5.37 3.57
N PRO A 41 4.30 5.85 4.52
CA PRO A 41 3.78 6.72 5.57
C PRO A 41 3.12 8.00 5.05
N TRP A 42 3.65 8.56 3.96
CA TRP A 42 3.14 9.78 3.36
C TRP A 42 1.84 9.56 2.56
N SER A 43 1.48 8.32 2.20
CA SER A 43 0.28 8.01 1.40
C SER A 43 -0.83 7.36 2.21
N VAL A 44 -0.56 6.87 3.42
CA VAL A 44 -1.51 6.05 4.20
C VAL A 44 -2.85 6.75 4.42
N ARG A 45 -2.84 8.08 4.63
CA ARG A 45 -4.06 8.87 4.76
C ARG A 45 -4.91 8.77 3.51
N ASP A 46 -4.34 9.08 2.34
CA ASP A 46 -5.04 9.02 1.06
C ASP A 46 -5.60 7.62 0.81
N VAL A 47 -4.82 6.57 1.11
CA VAL A 47 -5.22 5.19 0.84
C VAL A 47 -6.40 4.76 1.72
N VAL A 48 -6.40 5.13 3.01
CA VAL A 48 -7.49 4.78 3.95
C VAL A 48 -8.72 5.67 3.77
N SER A 49 -8.52 6.97 3.50
CA SER A 49 -9.60 7.94 3.48
C SER A 49 -10.37 7.96 2.17
N ALA A 50 -9.75 7.55 1.05
CA ALA A 50 -10.36 7.82 -0.25
C ALA A 50 -11.33 6.74 -0.72
N SER A 51 -12.39 7.21 -1.37
CA SER A 51 -13.37 6.44 -2.14
C SER A 51 -12.79 5.87 -3.43
N TRP A 52 -11.48 5.93 -3.63
CA TRP A 52 -10.78 5.59 -4.87
C TRP A 52 -11.07 4.16 -5.33
N MET A 53 -11.22 3.22 -4.38
CA MET A 53 -11.58 1.83 -4.70
C MET A 53 -12.92 1.75 -5.46
N LYS A 54 -13.87 2.64 -5.17
CA LYS A 54 -15.17 2.67 -5.88
C LYS A 54 -15.04 3.10 -7.34
N SER A 55 -13.97 3.80 -7.69
CA SER A 55 -13.72 4.28 -9.04
C SER A 55 -13.03 3.25 -9.93
N TRP A 56 -12.55 2.13 -9.37
CA TRP A 56 -11.67 1.17 -10.04
C TRP A 56 -12.19 -0.27 -9.99
N VAL A 57 -13.52 -0.43 -10.05
CA VAL A 57 -14.20 -1.73 -9.94
C VAL A 57 -13.76 -2.71 -11.05
N GLU A 58 -13.36 -2.20 -12.21
CA GLU A 58 -12.93 -2.99 -13.37
C GLU A 58 -11.40 -3.15 -13.46
N SER A 59 -10.66 -2.66 -12.47
CA SER A 59 -9.19 -2.63 -12.50
C SER A 59 -8.58 -3.71 -11.60
N LYS A 60 -7.42 -4.23 -12.00
CA LYS A 60 -6.52 -4.97 -11.10
C LYS A 60 -5.74 -3.96 -10.27
N ILE A 61 -5.59 -4.19 -8.97
CA ILE A 61 -4.89 -3.31 -8.05
C ILE A 61 -3.71 -4.08 -7.44
N LEU A 62 -2.52 -3.51 -7.54
CA LEU A 62 -1.33 -3.99 -6.84
C LEU A 62 -0.93 -2.98 -5.76
N ILE A 63 -1.12 -3.34 -4.50
CA ILE A 63 -0.66 -2.55 -3.36
C ILE A 63 0.79 -2.91 -3.07
N VAL A 64 1.67 -1.93 -3.20
CA VAL A 64 3.07 -1.99 -2.81
C VAL A 64 3.18 -1.41 -1.41
N SER A 65 3.45 -2.24 -0.41
CA SER A 65 3.42 -1.84 0.99
C SER A 65 4.76 -2.08 1.67
N ASP A 66 5.19 -1.11 2.48
CA ASP A 66 6.23 -1.34 3.48
C ASP A 66 5.71 -2.32 4.55
N SER A 67 6.61 -3.07 5.20
CA SER A 67 6.24 -4.09 6.20
C SER A 67 5.37 -3.53 7.32
N ARG A 68 5.58 -2.27 7.69
CA ARG A 68 4.75 -1.57 8.70
C ARG A 68 3.26 -1.51 8.32
N PHE A 69 2.96 -1.30 7.04
CA PHE A 69 1.60 -1.12 6.55
C PHE A 69 1.00 -2.38 5.95
N PHE A 70 1.76 -3.49 5.94
CA PHE A 70 1.28 -4.78 5.47
C PHE A 70 -0.03 -5.24 6.13
N PRO A 71 -0.25 -5.06 7.45
CA PRO A 71 -1.55 -5.30 8.10
C PRO A 71 -2.74 -4.59 7.44
N LEU A 72 -2.53 -3.35 7.00
CA LEU A 72 -3.54 -2.53 6.33
C LEU A 72 -3.73 -2.95 4.88
N ALA A 73 -2.65 -3.18 4.14
CA ALA A 73 -2.72 -3.70 2.78
C ALA A 73 -3.44 -5.05 2.72
N LYS A 74 -3.14 -5.95 3.66
CA LYS A 74 -3.81 -7.24 3.77
C LYS A 74 -5.28 -7.12 4.14
N TYR A 75 -5.65 -6.18 5.02
CA TYR A 75 -7.06 -5.89 5.27
C TYR A 75 -7.79 -5.52 3.97
N LEU A 76 -7.25 -4.58 3.20
CA LEU A 76 -7.86 -4.17 1.92
C LEU A 76 -7.97 -5.33 0.92
N GLN A 77 -6.92 -6.16 0.81
CA GLN A 77 -6.95 -7.39 0.01
C GLN A 77 -8.05 -8.34 0.45
N LEU A 78 -8.21 -8.58 1.76
CA LEU A 78 -9.23 -9.50 2.27
C LEU A 78 -10.65 -9.04 1.93
N GLN A 79 -10.88 -7.73 1.89
CA GLN A 79 -12.16 -7.13 1.51
C GLN A 79 -12.43 -7.20 0.00
N ASN A 80 -11.39 -7.33 -0.83
CA ASN A 80 -11.49 -7.27 -2.29
C ASN A 80 -10.55 -8.27 -2.99
N ARG A 81 -10.66 -9.56 -2.63
CA ARG A 81 -9.67 -10.61 -2.98
C ARG A 81 -9.45 -10.80 -4.47
N ASP A 82 -10.45 -10.53 -5.30
CA ASP A 82 -10.39 -10.79 -6.74
C ASP A 82 -9.67 -9.68 -7.53
N ILE A 83 -9.59 -8.49 -6.94
CA ILE A 83 -9.06 -7.29 -7.58
C ILE A 83 -7.77 -6.77 -6.92
N ILE A 84 -7.57 -6.99 -5.62
CA ILE A 84 -6.40 -6.47 -4.88
C ILE A 84 -5.38 -7.58 -4.60
N GLU A 85 -4.15 -7.32 -5.02
CA GLU A 85 -2.96 -8.07 -4.60
C GLU A 85 -2.00 -7.15 -3.83
N VAL A 86 -1.18 -7.77 -2.99
CA VAL A 86 -0.29 -7.05 -2.06
C VAL A 86 1.12 -7.58 -2.17
N CYS A 87 2.07 -6.70 -2.46
CA CYS A 87 3.50 -7.00 -2.47
C CYS A 87 4.27 -6.16 -1.46
N HIS A 88 5.37 -6.71 -0.97
CA HIS A 88 6.32 -5.95 -0.18
C HIS A 88 7.14 -5.02 -1.09
N THR A 89 7.47 -3.81 -0.63
CA THR A 89 8.20 -2.82 -1.44
C THR A 89 9.54 -3.36 -1.97
N LEU A 90 10.24 -4.21 -1.20
CA LEU A 90 11.49 -4.84 -1.63
C LEU A 90 11.32 -5.87 -2.77
N GLU A 91 10.15 -6.51 -2.85
CA GLU A 91 9.85 -7.52 -3.88
C GLU A 91 9.20 -6.90 -5.11
N PHE A 92 8.83 -5.62 -5.01
CA PHE A 92 7.99 -4.94 -5.99
C PHE A 92 8.50 -5.06 -7.42
N TYR A 93 9.79 -4.82 -7.65
CA TYR A 93 10.37 -4.88 -9.00
C TYR A 93 10.31 -6.29 -9.59
N GLY A 94 10.57 -7.33 -8.78
CA GLY A 94 10.46 -8.72 -9.21
C GLY A 94 9.01 -9.09 -9.54
N VAL A 95 8.09 -8.75 -8.64
CA VAL A 95 6.64 -8.97 -8.83
C VAL A 95 6.12 -8.25 -10.06
N LEU A 96 6.47 -6.98 -10.22
CA LEU A 96 6.01 -6.17 -11.35
C LEU A 96 6.59 -6.74 -12.65
N ARG A 97 7.88 -7.06 -12.70
CA ARG A 97 8.50 -7.71 -13.86
C ARG A 97 7.77 -9.00 -14.25
N ASP A 98 7.50 -9.87 -13.27
CA ASP A 98 6.85 -11.16 -13.52
C ASP A 98 5.38 -10.97 -13.96
N LEU A 99 4.67 -10.01 -13.37
CA LEU A 99 3.33 -9.58 -13.78
C LEU A 99 3.35 -9.10 -15.24
N LEU A 100 4.30 -8.22 -15.58
CA LEU A 100 4.45 -7.64 -16.91
C LEU A 100 4.80 -8.70 -17.97
N TRP A 101 5.69 -9.64 -17.65
CA TRP A 101 6.13 -10.67 -18.58
C TRP A 101 5.15 -11.84 -18.73
N GLN A 102 4.56 -12.29 -17.64
CA GLN A 102 3.78 -13.53 -17.63
C GLN A 102 2.27 -13.28 -17.66
N GLY A 103 1.83 -12.03 -17.48
CA GLY A 103 0.42 -11.65 -17.46
C GLY A 103 -0.35 -12.26 -16.28
N LYS A 104 0.36 -12.71 -15.24
CA LYS A 104 -0.22 -13.32 -14.05
C LYS A 104 0.27 -12.56 -12.83
N LEU A 105 -0.67 -12.00 -12.06
CA LEU A 105 -0.40 -11.73 -10.65
C LEU A 105 -0.33 -13.08 -9.95
N TYR A 106 0.87 -13.51 -9.61
CA TYR A 106 1.01 -14.59 -8.64
C TYR A 106 0.53 -14.06 -7.30
N SER A 107 -0.24 -14.89 -6.58
CA SER A 107 -0.48 -14.63 -5.17
C SER A 107 0.87 -14.63 -4.48
N ILE A 108 1.30 -13.46 -4.04
CA ILE A 108 2.54 -13.30 -3.31
C ILE A 108 2.36 -14.07 -2.01
N LYS A 109 3.29 -15.00 -1.75
CA LYS A 109 3.25 -15.86 -0.58
C LYS A 109 2.95 -14.99 0.64
N GLN A 110 1.82 -15.27 1.28
CA GLN A 110 1.44 -14.56 2.48
C GLN A 110 2.56 -14.71 3.51
N GLU A 111 3.05 -13.59 4.05
CA GLU A 111 3.83 -13.64 5.28
C GLU A 111 2.95 -14.24 6.37
N VAL A 112 3.20 -15.52 6.68
CA VAL A 112 2.52 -16.27 7.73
C VAL A 112 2.69 -15.50 9.04
N GLY A 113 1.57 -15.08 9.64
CA GLY A 113 1.56 -14.41 10.93
C GLY A 113 1.48 -12.88 10.91
N THR A 114 1.30 -12.24 9.75
CA THR A 114 1.02 -10.78 9.73
C THR A 114 -0.32 -10.51 10.42
N PRO A 115 -0.39 -9.68 11.47
CA PRO A 115 -1.66 -9.36 12.10
C PRO A 115 -2.53 -8.55 11.13
N HIS A 116 -3.81 -8.89 11.02
CA HIS A 116 -4.76 -8.16 10.17
C HIS A 116 -5.61 -7.20 10.99
N LEU A 117 -5.99 -6.06 10.40
CA LEU A 117 -6.99 -5.18 11.00
C LEU A 117 -8.37 -5.87 10.99
N THR A 118 -9.18 -5.63 12.01
CA THR A 118 -10.63 -5.91 11.97
C THR A 118 -11.37 -4.73 11.34
N ASP A 119 -12.64 -4.90 10.98
CA ASP A 119 -13.45 -3.80 10.44
C ASP A 119 -13.54 -2.62 11.40
N MET A 120 -13.75 -2.91 12.69
CA MET A 120 -13.83 -1.87 13.73
C MET A 120 -12.49 -1.15 13.96
N GLU A 121 -11.38 -1.87 13.81
CA GLU A 121 -10.03 -1.27 13.86
C GLU A 121 -9.78 -0.39 12.64
N TYR A 122 -10.12 -0.85 11.43
CA TYR A 122 -10.01 -0.08 10.19
C TYR A 122 -10.86 1.20 10.24
N VAL A 123 -12.12 1.09 10.65
CA VAL A 123 -13.02 2.26 10.80
C VAL A 123 -12.45 3.23 11.83
N SER A 124 -11.93 2.73 12.96
CA SER A 124 -11.31 3.58 13.98
C SER A 124 -10.03 4.26 13.49
N LEU A 125 -9.25 3.57 12.65
CA LEU A 125 -8.09 4.15 11.96
C LEU A 125 -8.53 5.29 11.03
N GLN A 126 -9.55 5.06 10.19
CA GLN A 126 -10.08 6.07 9.27
C GLN A 126 -10.53 7.33 10.02
N TYR A 127 -11.39 7.17 11.04
CA TYR A 127 -11.85 8.29 11.88
C TYR A 127 -10.68 9.05 12.50
N ALA A 128 -9.64 8.36 12.98
CA ALA A 128 -8.46 9.00 13.55
C ALA A 128 -7.65 9.78 12.51
N LEU A 129 -7.50 9.25 11.29
CA LEU A 129 -6.80 9.92 10.19
C LEU A 129 -7.58 11.14 9.64
N ASP A 130 -8.90 11.11 9.76
CA ASP A 130 -9.80 12.23 9.42
C ASP A 130 -9.90 13.29 10.54
N GLY A 131 -9.19 13.09 11.66
CA GLY A 131 -9.17 14.03 12.78
C GLY A 131 -10.42 13.98 13.66
N ILE A 132 -11.23 12.91 13.56
CA ILE A 132 -12.42 12.74 14.39
C ILE A 132 -12.02 12.27 15.79
N SER A 133 -12.54 12.94 16.83
CA SER A 133 -12.28 12.58 18.21
C SER A 133 -12.88 11.22 18.59
N ALA A 134 -12.36 10.60 19.64
CA ALA A 134 -12.87 9.29 20.09
C ALA A 134 -14.32 9.40 20.58
N GLU A 135 -14.66 10.52 21.22
CA GLU A 135 -16.00 10.82 21.75
C GLU A 135 -17.01 10.97 20.61
N LYS A 136 -16.65 11.69 19.54
CA LYS A 136 -17.53 11.86 18.37
C LYS A 136 -17.75 10.52 17.64
N GLN A 137 -16.70 9.71 17.51
CA GLN A 137 -16.81 8.35 16.95
C GLN A 137 -17.68 7.44 17.84
N ALA A 138 -17.48 7.49 19.16
CA ALA A 138 -18.23 6.69 20.12
C ALA A 138 -19.73 7.00 20.03
N MET A 139 -20.08 8.29 19.98
CA MET A 139 -21.46 8.75 19.79
C MET A 139 -22.05 8.30 18.45
N SER A 140 -21.30 8.44 17.34
CA SER A 140 -21.83 8.08 16.02
C SER A 140 -22.03 6.58 15.82
N MET A 141 -21.29 5.75 16.56
CA MET A 141 -21.34 4.28 16.44
C MET A 141 -22.08 3.59 17.59
N GLY A 142 -22.60 4.34 18.58
CA GLY A 142 -23.25 3.76 19.76
C GLY A 142 -22.30 2.95 20.64
N LEU A 143 -21.02 3.35 20.71
CA LEU A 143 -19.97 2.66 21.48
C LEU A 143 -19.53 3.51 22.68
N SER A 144 -18.83 2.89 23.63
CA SER A 144 -18.13 3.66 24.68
C SER A 144 -16.83 4.26 24.12
N SER A 145 -16.43 5.44 24.61
CA SER A 145 -15.13 6.04 24.27
C SER A 145 -13.97 5.09 24.59
N LYS A 146 -14.08 4.32 25.68
CA LYS A 146 -13.09 3.29 26.04
C LYS A 146 -12.93 2.23 24.96
N THR A 147 -14.03 1.76 24.38
CA THR A 147 -14.03 0.80 23.27
C THR A 147 -13.33 1.40 22.04
N VAL A 148 -13.62 2.65 21.70
CA VAL A 148 -12.94 3.35 20.59
C VAL A 148 -11.43 3.46 20.83
N PHE A 149 -11.00 3.84 22.04
CA PHE A 149 -9.57 3.88 22.39
C PHE A 149 -8.89 2.51 22.26
N THR A 150 -9.57 1.43 22.66
CA THR A 150 -9.08 0.06 22.48
C THR A 150 -8.84 -0.26 21.00
N HIS A 151 -9.80 0.04 20.12
CA HIS A 151 -9.64 -0.19 18.68
C HIS A 151 -8.50 0.66 18.08
N ARG A 152 -8.40 1.94 18.46
CA ARG A 152 -7.30 2.81 18.02
C ARG A 152 -5.94 2.29 18.48
N ALA A 153 -5.83 1.82 19.73
CA ALA A 153 -4.60 1.26 20.27
C ALA A 153 -4.22 -0.06 19.59
N ALA A 154 -5.19 -0.93 19.32
CA ALA A 154 -4.97 -2.17 18.60
C ALA A 154 -4.48 -1.92 17.16
N SER A 155 -5.11 -0.96 16.46
CA SER A 155 -4.70 -0.52 15.12
C SER A 155 -3.27 0.03 15.13
N ALA A 156 -2.96 0.92 16.09
CA ALA A 156 -1.63 1.50 16.23
C ALA A 156 -0.54 0.44 16.45
N ARG A 157 -0.82 -0.54 17.33
CA ARG A 157 0.07 -1.68 17.58
C ARG A 157 0.31 -2.52 16.33
N LYS A 158 -0.74 -2.86 15.58
CA LYS A 158 -0.62 -3.63 14.33
C LYS A 158 0.22 -2.88 13.29
N LEU A 159 0.03 -1.56 13.18
CA LEU A 159 0.81 -0.68 12.31
C LEU A 159 2.16 -0.26 12.89
N SER A 160 2.64 -0.90 13.98
CA SER A 160 3.91 -0.60 14.63
C SER A 160 4.15 0.89 14.91
N VAL A 161 3.10 1.61 15.36
CA VAL A 161 3.17 3.02 15.77
C VAL A 161 2.67 3.21 17.19
N LYS A 162 3.27 4.16 17.92
CA LYS A 162 2.85 4.47 19.30
C LYS A 162 1.46 5.10 19.36
N LYS A 163 1.13 5.95 18.38
CA LYS A 163 -0.15 6.67 18.27
C LYS A 163 -0.51 6.80 16.80
N LEU A 164 -1.80 6.71 16.47
CA LEU A 164 -2.26 6.90 15.09
C LEU A 164 -1.95 8.30 14.55
N SER A 165 -1.92 9.33 15.40
CA SER A 165 -1.49 10.68 15.01
C SER A 165 -0.04 10.74 14.50
N HIS A 166 0.80 9.76 14.84
CA HIS A 166 2.16 9.71 14.30
C HIS A 166 2.16 9.42 12.79
N LEU A 167 1.14 8.73 12.27
CA LEU A 167 0.96 8.53 10.83
C LEU A 167 0.76 9.85 10.07
N LEU A 168 0.33 10.90 10.77
CA LEU A 168 0.12 12.24 10.22
C LEU A 168 1.32 13.18 10.45
N SER A 169 2.35 12.74 11.18
CA SER A 169 3.44 13.63 11.60
C SER A 169 4.49 13.82 10.49
N PRO A 170 4.92 15.06 10.20
CA PRO A 170 5.92 15.35 9.17
C PRO A 170 7.30 14.72 9.46
N LYS A 171 7.59 14.36 10.71
CA LYS A 171 8.82 13.60 11.05
C LYS A 171 8.86 12.22 10.38
N ILE A 172 7.71 11.60 10.09
CA ILE A 172 7.67 10.33 9.33
C ILE A 172 7.77 10.60 7.82
N LEU A 173 7.33 11.77 7.34
CA LEU A 173 7.54 12.21 5.95
C LEU A 173 9.04 12.34 5.59
N ASN A 174 9.89 12.65 6.58
CA ASN A 174 11.34 12.83 6.41
C ASN A 174 12.19 11.58 6.70
N SER A 175 11.64 10.55 7.36
CA SER A 175 12.36 9.29 7.64
C SER A 175 12.51 8.36 6.43
N SER A 176 11.88 8.69 5.29
CA SER A 176 12.06 8.02 3.98
C SER A 176 13.46 8.22 3.38
N SER A 177 14.34 8.96 4.05
CA SER A 177 15.76 9.12 3.71
C SER A 177 16.62 7.88 4.02
N SER A 178 16.20 6.98 4.92
CA SER A 178 16.91 5.70 5.14
C SER A 178 16.66 4.71 4.00
N LEU A 179 15.43 4.69 3.45
CA LEU A 179 15.09 3.92 2.26
C LEU A 179 15.92 4.35 1.04
N ARG A 180 16.29 5.63 0.92
CA ARG A 180 17.18 6.10 -0.17
C ARG A 180 18.52 5.37 -0.19
N LYS A 181 19.08 5.00 0.96
CA LYS A 181 20.37 4.26 1.01
C LYS A 181 20.21 2.80 0.59
N GLU A 182 19.10 2.15 0.94
CA GLU A 182 18.79 0.79 0.48
C GLU A 182 18.50 0.75 -1.02
N TYR A 183 17.74 1.71 -1.57
CA TYR A 183 17.42 1.72 -3.01
C TYR A 183 18.63 1.97 -3.91
N CYS A 184 19.62 2.76 -3.48
CA CYS A 184 20.84 2.95 -4.25
C CYS A 184 21.65 1.64 -4.40
N GLN A 185 21.60 0.74 -3.43
CA GLN A 185 22.32 -0.54 -3.50
C GLN A 185 21.73 -1.52 -4.52
N TYR A 186 20.43 -1.40 -4.83
CA TYR A 186 19.77 -2.22 -5.85
C TYR A 186 19.92 -1.66 -7.28
N LEU A 187 20.31 -0.39 -7.42
CA LEU A 187 20.57 0.24 -8.72
C LEU A 187 22.00 -0.02 -9.23
N ASP A 188 22.92 -0.47 -8.37
CA ASP A 188 24.29 -0.87 -8.72
C ASP A 188 24.39 -2.34 -9.18
N TRP A 189 23.29 -2.94 -9.65
CA TRP A 189 23.30 -4.32 -10.15
C TRP A 189 24.08 -4.39 -11.48
N PRO A 190 25.14 -5.21 -11.59
CA PRO A 190 25.92 -5.30 -12.81
C PRO A 190 25.03 -5.88 -13.91
N HIS A 191 24.86 -5.11 -14.98
CA HIS A 191 24.37 -5.58 -16.27
C HIS A 191 25.38 -6.60 -16.82
N LYS A 192 25.32 -7.84 -16.35
CA LYS A 192 25.81 -8.97 -17.14
C LYS A 192 24.69 -9.35 -18.07
N SER A 193 24.79 -8.87 -19.30
CA SER A 193 24.13 -9.48 -20.45
C SER A 193 24.40 -10.99 -20.41
N PRO A 194 23.36 -11.85 -20.47
CA PRO A 194 23.60 -13.21 -20.89
C PRO A 194 24.02 -13.13 -22.36
N ASP A 195 25.09 -13.86 -22.69
CA ASP A 195 25.70 -14.01 -24.01
C ASP A 195 26.88 -13.06 -24.32
N SER A 196 28.05 -13.44 -23.80
CA SER A 196 29.38 -13.26 -24.39
C SER A 196 30.29 -14.39 -23.92
#